data_AF-A0A962CDG9-F1
#
_entry.id   AF-A0A962CDG9-F1
#
_cell.length_a   1.000
_cell.length_b   1.000
_cell.length_c   1.000
_cell.angle_alpha   90.00
_cell.angle_beta   90.00
_cell.angle_gamma   90.00
#
_symmetry.space_group_name_H-M   'P 1'
#
loop_
_entity.id
_entity.type
_entity.pdbx_description
1 polymer ?
#
loop_
_entity_poly.entity_id
_entity_poly.type
_entity_poly.pdbx_seq_one_letter_code
_entity_poly.pdbx_strand_id
1 'polypeptide(L)' 'MSADQRSRRNVFAGLALDRCSERRLDQAWLETQLVHAGARFLVLDPDGKALVDAGASALRFLAGREREGLLAAAHPSL' A
#
# COMPACT_ATOMS: atom_id res chain seq x y z
N MET A 1 -11.50 15.49 14.93
CA MET A 1 -10.77 14.22 15.14
C MET A 1 -9.38 14.51 15.67
N SER A 2 -9.02 13.93 16.83
CA SER A 2 -7.70 14.08 17.44
C SER A 2 -6.61 13.36 16.63
N ALA A 3 -5.37 13.86 16.66
CA ALA A 3 -4.21 13.21 16.05
C ALA A 3 -3.99 11.79 16.62
N ASP A 4 -4.32 11.57 17.89
CA ASP A 4 -4.19 10.28 18.58
C ASP A 4 -5.13 9.22 18.00
N GLN A 5 -6.40 9.60 17.74
CA GLN A 5 -7.38 8.74 17.09
C GLN A 5 -6.98 8.42 15.64
N ARG A 6 -6.32 9.35 14.95
CA ARG A 6 -5.82 9.16 13.59
C ARG A 6 -4.64 8.18 13.56
N SER A 7 -3.79 8.21 14.58
CA SER A 7 -2.65 7.30 14.75
C SER A 7 -3.09 5.88 15.06
N ARG A 8 -4.04 5.69 15.98
CA ARG A 8 -4.57 4.36 16.34
C ARG A 8 -5.34 3.64 15.23
N ARG A 9 -5.93 4.39 14.30
CA ARG A 9 -6.57 3.85 13.09
C ARG A 9 -5.60 3.70 11.92
N ASN A 10 -4.35 4.13 12.07
CA ASN A 10 -3.36 4.02 11.03
C ASN A 10 -2.69 2.65 11.14
N VAL A 11 -3.14 1.71 10.30
CA VAL A 11 -2.58 0.36 10.16
C VAL A 11 -1.06 0.40 9.86
N PHE A 12 -0.55 1.53 9.36
CA PHE A 12 0.86 1.75 9.05
C PHE A 12 1.65 2.43 10.18
N ALA A 13 1.07 2.69 11.36
CA ALA A 13 1.80 3.30 12.47
C ALA A 13 2.96 2.44 13.01
N GLY A 14 2.93 1.13 12.77
CA GLY A 14 4.01 0.20 13.10
C GLY A 14 5.01 -0.07 11.96
N LEU A 15 4.80 0.51 10.78
CA LEU A 15 5.73 0.39 9.65
C LEU A 15 6.67 1.58 9.68
N ALA A 16 7.98 1.31 9.77
CA ALA A 16 9.05 2.31 9.69
C ALA A 16 9.22 2.81 8.23
N LEU A 17 8.13 3.36 7.67
CA LEU A 17 8.09 3.96 6.35
C LEU A 17 8.09 5.48 6.50
N ASP A 18 8.97 6.14 5.74
CA ASP A 18 8.75 7.54 5.44
C ASP A 18 7.47 7.67 4.60
N ARG A 19 6.59 8.57 5.03
CA ARG A 19 5.29 8.78 4.40
C ARG A 19 5.38 9.69 3.18
N CYS A 20 6.52 10.38 2.98
CA CYS A 20 6.77 11.29 1.86
C CYS A 20 5.57 12.19 1.54
N SER A 21 4.92 12.75 2.58
CA SER A 21 3.61 13.39 2.45
C SER A 21 3.63 14.63 1.55
N GLU A 22 4.78 15.26 1.41
CA GLU A 22 5.07 16.38 0.51
C GLU A 22 5.00 16.00 -0.98
N ARG A 23 5.13 14.71 -1.31
CA ARG A 23 5.00 14.18 -2.68
C ARG A 23 3.60 13.70 -3.03
N ARG A 24 2.63 13.82 -2.12
CA ARG A 24 1.28 13.24 -2.31
C ARG A 24 0.56 13.74 -3.57
N LEU A 25 0.79 14.99 -3.96
CA LEU A 25 0.18 15.59 -5.16
C LEU A 25 1.10 15.58 -6.38
N ASP A 26 2.30 15.00 -6.26
CA ASP A 26 3.29 14.90 -7.33
C ASP A 26 3.00 13.65 -8.17
N GLN A 27 2.12 13.82 -9.16
CA GLN A 27 1.65 12.72 -10.01
C GLN A 27 2.80 12.00 -10.75
N ALA A 28 3.78 12.77 -11.24
CA ALA A 28 4.94 12.19 -11.95
C ALA A 28 5.80 11.35 -11.01
N TRP A 29 5.97 11.78 -9.76
CA TRP A 29 6.64 10.99 -8.74
C TRP A 29 5.89 9.69 -8.44
N LEU A 30 4.55 9.75 -8.27
CA LEU A 30 3.72 8.57 -8.04
C LEU A 30 3.83 7.55 -9.18
N GLU A 31 3.70 8.00 -10.42
CA GLU A 31 3.83 7.15 -11.61
C GLU A 31 5.20 6.47 -11.69
N THR A 32 6.26 7.20 -11.35
CA THR A 32 7.63 6.64 -11.26
C THR A 32 7.73 5.55 -10.19
N GLN A 33 7.13 5.77 -9.00
CA GLN A 33 7.13 4.77 -7.93
C GLN A 33 6.29 3.54 -8.29
N LEU A 34 5.18 3.70 -9.02
CA LEU A 34 4.31 2.59 -9.41
C LEU A 34 5.00 1.54 -10.27
N VAL A 35 5.94 1.95 -11.12
CA VAL A 35 6.68 1.03 -12.01
C VAL A 35 8.06 0.64 -11.45
N HIS A 36 8.46 1.17 -10.29
CA HIS A 36 9.76 0.88 -9.71
C HIS A 36 9.85 -0.60 -9.26
N ALA A 37 10.95 -1.28 -9.58
CA ALA A 37 11.14 -2.70 -9.25
C ALA A 37 11.10 -3.00 -7.73
N GLY A 38 11.46 -1.99 -6.91
CA GLY A 38 11.38 -2.05 -5.45
C GLY A 38 9.98 -1.81 -4.88
N ALA A 39 8.99 -1.39 -5.68
CA ALA A 39 7.65 -1.12 -5.20
C ALA A 39 6.97 -2.38 -4.66
N ARG A 40 6.19 -2.19 -3.59
CA ARG A 40 5.44 -3.25 -2.91
C ARG A 40 3.99 -2.81 -2.75
N PHE A 41 3.08 -3.69 -3.14
CA PHE A 41 1.65 -3.40 -3.18
C PHE A 41 0.93 -4.20 -2.10
N LEU A 42 0.10 -3.52 -1.32
CA LEU A 42 -0.82 -4.14 -0.36
C LEU A 42 -2.19 -4.28 -1.02
N VAL A 43 -2.77 -5.48 -0.95
CA VAL A 43 -4.12 -5.75 -1.48
C VAL A 43 -5.12 -5.66 -0.35
N LEU A 44 -6.18 -4.88 -0.57
CA LEU A 44 -7.32 -4.79 0.34
C LEU A 44 -8.58 -5.31 -0.38
N ASP A 45 -9.43 -6.03 0.35
CA ASP A 45 -10.78 -6.33 -0.10
C ASP A 45 -11.70 -5.09 0.06
N PRO A 46 -12.94 -5.13 -0.47
CA PRO A 46 -13.88 -4.00 -0.34
C PRO A 46 -14.24 -3.62 1.10
N ASP A 47 -14.09 -4.54 2.06
CA ASP A 47 -14.31 -4.29 3.49
C ASP A 47 -13.06 -3.69 4.17
N GLY A 48 -11.97 -3.51 3.42
CA GLY A 48 -10.70 -2.96 3.89
C GLY A 48 -9.79 -3.98 4.59
N LYS A 49 -10.05 -5.29 4.45
CA LYS A 49 -9.19 -6.34 5.00
C LYS A 49 -8.02 -6.62 4.06
N ALA A 50 -6.83 -6.77 4.65
CA ALA A 50 -5.62 -6.98 3.88
C ALA A 50 -5.35 -8.46 3.58
N LEU A 51 -4.73 -8.72 2.44
CA LEU A 51 -4.18 -10.03 2.10
C LEU A 51 -3.01 -10.38 3.05
N VAL A 52 -3.04 -11.59 3.60
CA VAL A 52 -2.01 -12.14 4.48
C VAL A 52 -1.30 -13.32 3.82
N ASP A 53 -0.16 -13.72 4.38
CA ASP A 53 0.49 -14.98 4.01
C ASP A 53 -0.40 -16.21 4.32
N ALA A 54 0.00 -17.38 3.83
CA ALA A 54 -0.77 -18.62 4.05
C ALA A 54 -0.89 -19.02 5.53
N GLY A 55 0.04 -18.57 6.38
CA GLY A 55 0.02 -18.80 7.83
C GLY A 55 -0.80 -17.76 8.61
N ALA A 56 -1.38 -16.77 7.92
CA ALA A 56 -2.03 -15.60 8.52
C ALA A 56 -1.15 -14.86 9.55
N SER A 57 0.17 -14.88 9.36
CA SER A 57 1.14 -14.35 10.33
C SER A 57 1.63 -12.94 10.00
N ALA A 58 1.60 -12.56 8.72
CA ALA A 58 2.03 -11.27 8.22
C ALA A 58 1.21 -10.83 7.01
N LEU A 59 1.26 -9.52 6.73
CA LEU A 59 0.73 -8.96 5.49
C LEU A 59 1.49 -9.50 4.29
N ARG A 60 0.78 -9.90 3.24
CA ARG A 60 1.37 -10.30 1.98
C ARG A 60 1.43 -9.11 1.04
N PHE A 61 2.65 -8.71 0.70
CA PHE A 61 2.92 -7.70 -0.30
C PHE A 61 3.18 -8.33 -1.66
N LEU A 62 2.62 -7.75 -2.72
CA LEU A 62 2.91 -8.15 -4.10
C LEU A 62 4.03 -7.30 -4.68
N ALA A 63 4.94 -7.91 -5.45
CA ALA A 63 5.82 -7.17 -6.34
C ALA A 63 5.04 -6.66 -7.58
N GLY A 64 5.60 -5.69 -8.31
CA GLY A 64 4.95 -5.10 -9.50
C GLY A 64 4.47 -6.15 -10.52
N ARG A 65 5.32 -7.14 -10.84
CA ARG A 65 4.98 -8.24 -11.75
C ARG A 65 3.80 -9.11 -11.26
N GLU A 66 3.70 -9.33 -9.96
CA GLU A 66 2.64 -10.16 -9.37
C GLU A 66 1.32 -9.39 -9.38
N ARG A 67 1.35 -8.10 -9.05
CA ARG A 67 0.22 -7.20 -9.18
C ARG A 67 -0.29 -7.19 -10.63
N GLU A 68 0.60 -7.05 -11.61
CA GLU A 68 0.22 -7.03 -13.02
C GLU A 68 -0.41 -8.36 -13.47
N GLY A 69 0.17 -9.50 -13.09
CA GLY A 69 -0.36 -10.80 -13.48
C GLY A 69 -1.69 -11.16 -12.82
N LEU A 70 -1.85 -10.84 -11.53
CA LEU A 70 -3.02 -11.25 -10.74
C LEU A 70 -4.14 -10.21 -10.73
N LEU A 71 -3.78 -8.93 -10.88
CA LEU A 71 -4.65 -7.79 -10.64
C LEU A 71 -4.46 -6.71 -11.72
N ALA A 72 -4.24 -7.10 -12.98
CA ALA A 72 -4.09 -6.18 -14.11
C ALA A 72 -5.21 -5.12 -14.20
N ALA A 73 -6.44 -5.52 -13.87
CA ALA A 73 -7.62 -4.65 -13.90
C ALA A 73 -7.75 -3.76 -12.65
N ALA A 74 -6.97 -4.00 -11.60
CA ALA A 74 -7.01 -3.20 -10.39
C ALA A 74 -6.10 -1.97 -10.56
N HIS A 75 -6.71 -0.79 -10.50
CA HIS A 75 -5.97 0.45 -10.43
C HIS A 75 -5.68 0.78 -8.96
N PRO A 76 -4.42 1.12 -8.61
CA PRO A 76 -4.13 1.59 -7.28
C PRO A 76 -4.92 2.88 -7.03
N SER A 77 -5.65 2.92 -5.91
CA SER A 77 -6.29 4.13 -5.42
C SER A 77 -5.20 5.10 -4.96
N LEU A 78 -4.98 6.17 -5.74
CA LEU A 78 -4.10 7.29 -5.42
C LEU A 78 -4.85 8.42 -4.72
#